data_AF-A0A267EWJ1-F1
#
_entry.id   AF-A0A267EWJ1-F1
#
_cell.length_a   1.000
_cell.length_b   1.000
_cell.length_c   1.000
_cell.angle_alpha   90.00
_cell.angle_beta   90.00
_cell.angle_gamma   90.00
#
_symmetry.space_group_name_H-M   'P 1'
#
loop_
_entity.id
_entity.type
_entity.pdbx_description
1 polymer ?
#
loop_
_entity_poly.entity_id
_entity_poly.type
_entity_poly.pdbx_seq_one_letter_code
_entity_poly.pdbx_strand_id
1 'polypeptide(L)'
;MAIRQLVAWILLALAVISCQFCGFANGEFCQKVNTTEGVGLPYIPPSYQTRIEMNILTKNQTYEFQEWFDGYLGNVRIRRYQKDGEIDDYIYNNATREIYVIFNDLVCLVINMTGKTDLDLLFGVDGRLLPSSALMLRFSKEFGMEYRNKSIVRGITVDYWYSCQTWKERKAVFEVHWYFSASSWNTPYDVNLPVRAEVIGEAGDVSNPRKFHMIYDFVSFRDVLMAENTIFDTPTGVYCEDRMQVQKPPELPAVMSYTQEMLVHDPALEMVQYGNVYYDGSQFLVKYQFRDPNGDTKPPFYNPGSMTVIQDFTTGISYFIDDLIGNCTDKPISNDFFDTEDPPIK
;
A
#
# COMPACT_ATOMS: atom_id res chain seq x y z
N MET A 1 15.13 14.45 12.94
CA MET A 1 14.77 15.87 12.71
C MET A 1 13.82 16.08 11.53
N ALA A 2 13.71 15.15 10.57
CA ALA A 2 12.83 15.25 9.39
C ALA A 2 11.33 14.92 9.64
N ILE A 3 11.01 14.11 10.66
CA ILE A 3 9.62 13.68 10.96
C ILE A 3 8.75 14.84 11.48
N ARG A 4 9.33 15.78 12.23
CA ARG A 4 8.60 16.95 12.77
C ARG A 4 8.28 18.03 11.72
N GLN A 5 8.99 18.05 10.58
CA GLN A 5 8.67 18.95 9.46
C GLN A 5 7.59 18.37 8.54
N LEU A 6 7.50 17.03 8.38
CA LEU A 6 6.41 16.40 7.63
C LEU A 6 5.04 16.58 8.31
N VAL A 7 4.98 16.46 9.63
CA VAL A 7 3.73 16.66 10.41
C VAL A 7 3.29 18.14 10.41
N ALA A 8 4.22 19.09 10.27
CA ALA A 8 3.91 20.51 10.21
C ALA A 8 3.23 20.93 8.89
N TRP A 9 3.52 20.26 7.77
CA TRP A 9 2.80 20.46 6.51
C TRP A 9 1.39 19.85 6.52
N ILE A 10 1.20 18.76 7.27
CA ILE A 10 -0.10 18.09 7.45
C ILE A 10 -1.00 18.91 8.40
N LEU A 11 -0.45 19.56 9.42
CA LEU A 11 -1.22 20.40 10.36
C LEU A 11 -1.56 21.80 9.80
N LEU A 12 -0.75 22.38 8.91
CA LEU A 12 -1.11 23.64 8.24
C LEU A 12 -2.26 23.47 7.23
N ALA A 13 -2.49 22.24 6.73
CA ALA A 13 -3.67 21.89 5.94
C ALA A 13 -4.95 21.72 6.80
N LEU A 14 -4.83 21.66 8.13
CA LEU A 14 -5.92 21.36 9.06
C LEU A 14 -6.50 22.60 9.79
N ALA A 15 -6.02 23.81 9.52
CA ALA A 15 -6.37 25.01 10.29
C ALA A 15 -7.07 26.13 9.49
N VAL A 16 -7.89 25.82 8.48
CA VAL A 16 -8.97 26.70 8.00
C VAL A 16 -10.00 25.74 7.40
N ILE A 17 -11.14 25.46 8.03
CA ILE A 17 -12.39 26.21 7.85
C ILE A 17 -13.33 25.72 8.96
N SER A 18 -13.36 26.42 10.09
CA SER A 18 -14.56 26.49 10.91
C SER A 18 -15.49 27.52 10.26
N CYS A 19 -16.36 27.08 9.37
CA CYS A 19 -17.51 27.88 8.97
C CYS A 19 -18.72 26.96 8.84
N GLN A 20 -19.38 26.74 9.97
CA GLN A 20 -20.82 26.53 9.98
C GLN A 20 -21.42 27.71 9.23
N PHE A 21 -22.22 27.44 8.18
CA PHE A 21 -22.79 28.39 7.21
C PHE A 21 -21.91 28.78 6.00
N CYS A 22 -21.60 27.82 5.12
CA CYS A 22 -21.36 28.12 3.71
C CYS A 22 -22.28 27.26 2.83
N GLY A 23 -23.12 27.92 2.04
CA GLY A 23 -24.04 27.27 1.09
C GLY A 23 -23.30 26.48 0.00
N PHE A 24 -24.05 25.62 -0.71
CA PHE A 24 -23.56 24.94 -1.91
C PHE A 24 -23.35 25.95 -3.04
N ALA A 25 -22.45 25.65 -3.98
CA ALA A 25 -22.30 26.44 -5.19
C ALA A 25 -23.65 26.49 -5.92
N ASN A 26 -24.32 27.63 -5.81
CA ASN A 26 -25.56 27.91 -6.50
C ASN A 26 -25.20 28.38 -7.91
N GLY A 27 -24.96 27.42 -8.80
CA GLY A 27 -24.78 27.62 -10.23
C GLY A 27 -24.92 26.29 -10.95
N GLU A 28 -25.78 26.21 -11.96
CA GLU A 28 -25.89 25.05 -12.84
C GLU A 28 -24.60 24.94 -13.67
N PHE A 29 -23.53 24.38 -13.09
CA PHE A 29 -22.30 24.07 -13.82
C PHE A 29 -22.60 23.11 -14.98
N CYS A 30 -23.49 22.14 -14.73
CA CYS A 30 -24.00 21.20 -15.72
C CYS A 30 -25.49 20.89 -15.47
N GLN A 31 -26.17 20.38 -16.49
CA GLN A 31 -27.57 19.98 -16.41
C GLN A 31 -27.69 18.51 -16.02
N LYS A 32 -28.48 18.22 -14.98
CA LYS A 32 -28.81 16.83 -14.63
C LYS A 32 -29.63 16.18 -15.74
N VAL A 33 -29.28 14.93 -16.05
CA VAL A 33 -29.92 14.14 -17.09
C VAL A 33 -30.59 12.91 -16.50
N ASN A 34 -31.69 12.48 -17.12
CA ASN A 34 -32.30 11.19 -16.80
C ASN A 34 -31.55 10.07 -17.51
N THR A 35 -31.54 8.89 -16.90
CA THR A 35 -30.90 7.71 -17.50
C THR A 35 -31.65 7.31 -18.77
N THR A 36 -30.94 7.21 -19.90
CA THR A 36 -31.52 6.73 -21.16
C THR A 36 -32.00 5.29 -21.01
N GLU A 37 -33.29 5.05 -21.23
CA GLU A 37 -33.85 3.70 -21.21
C GLU A 37 -33.53 2.92 -22.49
N GLY A 38 -33.35 1.60 -22.38
CA GLY A 38 -33.14 0.70 -23.52
C GLY A 38 -31.70 0.54 -24.01
N VAL A 39 -30.78 1.46 -23.66
CA VAL A 39 -29.34 1.28 -23.92
C VAL A 39 -28.70 0.59 -22.71
N GLY A 40 -28.19 -0.63 -22.91
CA GLY A 40 -27.47 -1.38 -21.88
C GLY A 40 -26.21 -0.65 -21.42
N LEU A 41 -25.84 -0.79 -20.15
CA LEU A 41 -24.54 -0.30 -19.70
C LEU A 41 -23.43 -1.19 -20.27
N PRO A 42 -22.31 -0.61 -20.70
CA PRO A 42 -21.13 -1.37 -21.07
C PRO A 42 -20.69 -2.23 -19.89
N TYR A 43 -20.33 -3.46 -20.20
CA TYR A 43 -19.87 -4.44 -19.22
C TYR A 43 -18.45 -4.08 -18.78
N ILE A 44 -18.24 -4.01 -17.45
CA ILE A 44 -16.91 -3.90 -16.86
C ILE A 44 -16.63 -5.23 -16.17
N PRO A 45 -15.55 -5.94 -16.55
CA PRO A 45 -15.16 -7.18 -15.90
C PRO A 45 -15.00 -7.01 -14.39
N PRO A 46 -15.43 -7.99 -13.57
CA PRO A 46 -15.34 -7.91 -12.11
C PRO A 46 -13.90 -7.85 -11.61
N SER A 47 -12.94 -8.39 -12.36
CA SER A 47 -11.51 -8.22 -12.08
C SER A 47 -10.81 -7.83 -13.36
N TYR A 48 -9.87 -6.89 -13.29
CA TYR A 48 -9.15 -6.41 -14.46
C TYR A 48 -7.82 -5.78 -14.07
N GLN A 49 -6.99 -5.53 -15.07
CA GLN A 49 -5.82 -4.67 -14.94
C GLN A 49 -5.71 -3.74 -16.14
N THR A 50 -5.20 -2.53 -15.90
CA THR A 50 -5.07 -1.51 -16.95
C THR A 50 -3.99 -0.51 -16.59
N ARG A 51 -3.44 0.15 -17.61
CA ARG A 51 -2.71 1.40 -17.43
C ARG A 51 -3.64 2.58 -17.64
N ILE A 52 -3.35 3.66 -16.94
CA ILE A 52 -4.14 4.88 -16.96
C ILE A 52 -3.18 6.05 -17.13
N GLU A 53 -3.33 6.79 -18.22
CA GLU A 53 -2.72 8.10 -18.37
C GLU A 53 -3.72 9.15 -17.87
N MET A 54 -3.38 9.88 -16.82
CA MET A 54 -4.20 10.96 -16.28
C MET A 54 -3.59 12.31 -16.64
N ASN A 55 -4.28 13.08 -17.48
CA ASN A 55 -3.91 14.43 -17.85
C ASN A 55 -4.74 15.44 -17.05
N ILE A 56 -4.10 16.23 -16.20
CA ILE A 56 -4.71 17.35 -15.47
C ILE A 56 -4.46 18.63 -16.27
N LEU A 57 -5.42 18.99 -17.12
CA LEU A 57 -5.24 20.08 -18.09
C LEU A 57 -5.11 21.45 -17.42
N THR A 58 -5.76 21.65 -16.28
CA THR A 58 -5.63 22.92 -15.52
C THR A 58 -4.25 23.12 -14.89
N LYS A 59 -3.45 22.05 -14.78
CA LYS A 59 -2.09 22.09 -14.22
C LYS A 59 -1.01 21.83 -15.26
N ASN A 60 -1.37 21.47 -16.50
CA ASN A 60 -0.42 21.00 -17.52
C ASN A 60 0.46 19.84 -17.00
N GLN A 61 -0.18 18.87 -16.33
CA GLN A 61 0.50 17.73 -15.71
C GLN A 61 -0.08 16.41 -16.20
N THR A 62 0.78 15.42 -16.36
CA THR A 62 0.43 14.04 -16.71
C THR A 62 0.96 13.11 -15.62
N TYR A 63 0.13 12.14 -15.23
CA TYR A 63 0.51 11.03 -14.36
C TYR A 63 0.23 9.71 -15.07
N GLU A 64 1.08 8.72 -14.87
CA GLU A 64 0.84 7.34 -15.30
C GLU A 64 0.54 6.47 -14.09
N PHE A 65 -0.51 5.67 -14.21
CA PHE A 65 -0.87 4.66 -13.22
C PHE A 65 -0.97 3.29 -13.85
N GLN A 66 -0.66 2.27 -13.05
CA GLN A 66 -1.01 0.88 -13.32
C GLN A 66 -1.97 0.42 -12.22
N GLU A 67 -3.15 -0.01 -12.61
CA GLU A 67 -4.19 -0.50 -11.72
C GLU A 67 -4.36 -2.01 -11.88
N TRP A 68 -4.51 -2.68 -10.74
CA TRP A 68 -5.01 -4.04 -10.62
C TRP A 68 -6.21 -4.03 -9.68
N PHE A 69 -7.32 -4.56 -10.16
CA PHE A 69 -8.55 -4.65 -9.40
C PHE A 69 -9.03 -6.09 -9.36
N ASP A 70 -9.23 -6.61 -8.14
CA ASP A 70 -9.90 -7.88 -7.91
C ASP A 70 -11.27 -7.64 -7.25
N GLY A 71 -12.34 -7.64 -8.04
CA GLY A 71 -13.69 -7.43 -7.52
C GLY A 71 -14.28 -8.63 -6.79
N TYR A 72 -13.68 -9.82 -6.87
CA TYR A 72 -14.13 -10.96 -6.07
C TYR A 72 -13.69 -10.84 -4.60
N LEU A 73 -12.46 -10.38 -4.39
CA LEU A 73 -11.92 -10.14 -3.04
C LEU A 73 -12.09 -8.69 -2.58
N GLY A 74 -12.34 -7.76 -3.50
CA GLY A 74 -12.40 -6.32 -3.25
C GLY A 74 -11.03 -5.64 -3.11
N ASN A 75 -9.94 -6.32 -3.49
CA ASN A 75 -8.58 -5.80 -3.36
C ASN A 75 -8.21 -4.92 -4.55
N VAL A 76 -7.37 -3.91 -4.29
CA VAL A 76 -6.92 -2.96 -5.31
C VAL A 76 -5.44 -2.71 -5.13
N ARG A 77 -4.71 -2.60 -6.23
CA ARG A 77 -3.36 -2.04 -6.24
C ARG A 77 -3.28 -0.97 -7.31
N ILE A 78 -2.76 0.19 -6.95
CA ILE A 78 -2.46 1.28 -7.86
C ILE A 78 -0.98 1.59 -7.70
N ARG A 79 -0.22 1.49 -8.79
CA ARG A 79 1.13 2.07 -8.85
C ARG A 79 1.08 3.38 -9.59
N ARG A 80 1.64 4.42 -9.00
CA ARG A 80 1.85 5.73 -9.64
C ARG A 80 3.31 5.83 -10.07
N TYR A 81 3.54 6.02 -11.36
CA TYR A 81 4.86 6.31 -11.89
C TYR A 81 5.09 7.82 -11.86
N GLN A 82 6.22 8.21 -11.28
CA GLN A 82 6.66 9.60 -11.16
C GLN A 82 7.91 9.85 -11.99
N LYS A 83 8.34 11.12 -12.00
CA LYS A 83 9.59 11.51 -12.66
C LYS A 83 10.78 10.79 -12.01
N ASP A 84 11.84 10.58 -12.77
CA ASP A 84 13.11 10.02 -12.30
C ASP A 84 13.02 8.54 -11.83
N GLY A 85 11.95 7.84 -12.21
CA GLY A 85 11.76 6.42 -11.91
C GLY A 85 11.13 6.15 -10.55
N GLU A 86 10.76 7.20 -9.82
CA GLU A 86 10.06 7.09 -8.55
C GLU A 86 8.68 6.43 -8.73
N ILE A 87 8.34 5.50 -7.85
CA ILE A 87 7.08 4.75 -7.83
C ILE A 87 6.47 4.86 -6.44
N ASP A 88 5.20 5.25 -6.39
CA ASP A 88 4.38 5.02 -5.19
C ASP A 88 3.47 3.84 -5.43
N ASP A 89 3.36 2.96 -4.43
CA ASP A 89 2.46 1.82 -4.44
C ASP A 89 1.35 2.02 -3.43
N TYR A 90 0.12 1.87 -3.87
CA TYR A 90 -1.08 1.98 -3.05
C TYR A 90 -1.81 0.66 -3.10
N ILE A 91 -1.81 -0.09 -2.00
CA ILE A 91 -2.43 -1.41 -1.90
C ILE A 91 -3.60 -1.32 -0.93
N TYR A 92 -4.82 -1.50 -1.43
CA TYR A 92 -6.00 -1.63 -0.59
C TYR A 92 -6.31 -3.10 -0.32
N ASN A 93 -6.40 -3.44 0.97
CA ASN A 93 -6.81 -4.75 1.44
C ASN A 93 -8.24 -4.68 1.99
N ASN A 94 -9.17 -5.36 1.33
CA ASN A 94 -10.59 -5.33 1.72
C ASN A 94 -10.87 -6.07 3.03
N ALA A 95 -10.15 -7.16 3.30
CA ALA A 95 -10.34 -7.96 4.51
C ALA A 95 -10.00 -7.16 5.77
N THR A 96 -8.95 -6.33 5.71
CA THR A 96 -8.54 -5.48 6.83
C THR A 96 -9.07 -4.05 6.77
N ARG A 97 -9.59 -3.62 5.61
CA ARG A 97 -10.01 -2.24 5.31
C ARG A 97 -8.86 -1.23 5.50
N GLU A 98 -7.66 -1.62 5.09
CA GLU A 98 -6.45 -0.80 5.19
C GLU A 98 -5.90 -0.47 3.80
N ILE A 99 -5.32 0.71 3.67
CA ILE A 99 -4.45 1.08 2.54
C ILE A 99 -3.01 1.07 3.02
N TYR A 100 -2.14 0.38 2.29
CA TYR A 100 -0.70 0.46 2.44
C TYR A 100 -0.18 1.43 1.37
N VAL A 101 0.44 2.52 1.80
CA VAL A 101 1.11 3.48 0.92
C VAL A 101 2.61 3.27 1.07
N ILE A 102 3.24 2.86 -0.02
CA ILE A 102 4.66 2.47 -0.06
C ILE A 102 5.38 3.44 -0.98
N PHE A 103 6.38 4.13 -0.42
CA PHE A 103 7.24 5.05 -1.17
C PHE A 103 8.54 4.35 -1.60
N ASN A 104 9.35 5.02 -2.44
CA ASN A 104 10.57 4.46 -3.03
C ASN A 104 11.61 3.96 -2.02
N ASP A 105 11.65 4.53 -0.83
CA ASP A 105 12.56 4.17 0.26
C ASP A 105 12.05 2.98 1.11
N LEU A 106 11.04 2.25 0.60
CA LEU A 106 10.37 1.13 1.27
C LEU A 106 9.63 1.54 2.55
N VAL A 107 9.46 2.84 2.80
CA VAL A 107 8.64 3.33 3.90
C VAL A 107 7.19 3.01 3.61
N CYS A 108 6.55 2.31 4.53
CA CYS A 108 5.14 1.95 4.47
C CYS A 108 4.33 2.75 5.48
N LEU A 109 3.30 3.45 5.00
CA LEU A 109 2.26 4.05 5.82
C LEU A 109 0.98 3.22 5.73
N VAL A 110 0.39 2.91 6.88
CA VAL A 110 -0.89 2.21 6.96
C VAL A 110 -2.00 3.22 7.25
N ILE A 111 -3.03 3.23 6.41
CA ILE A 111 -4.18 4.12 6.55
C ILE A 111 -5.43 3.28 6.72
N ASN A 112 -6.13 3.49 7.84
CA ASN A 112 -7.39 2.83 8.11
C ASN A 112 -8.56 3.55 7.40
N MET A 113 -9.31 2.82 6.58
CA MET A 113 -10.43 3.33 5.78
C MET A 113 -11.79 3.34 6.53
N THR A 114 -11.80 3.22 7.87
CA THR A 114 -13.03 3.38 8.67
C THR A 114 -13.49 4.85 8.80
N GLY A 115 -12.68 5.82 8.38
CA GLY A 115 -13.00 7.26 8.39
C GLY A 115 -12.80 7.93 7.01
N LYS A 116 -13.06 9.23 6.91
CA LYS A 116 -12.80 10.02 5.69
C LYS A 116 -11.30 10.20 5.49
N THR A 117 -10.81 9.92 4.29
CA THR A 117 -9.40 10.10 3.94
C THR A 117 -9.26 10.91 2.65
N ASP A 118 -8.09 11.50 2.40
CA ASP A 118 -7.83 12.14 1.10
C ASP A 118 -7.59 11.12 -0.02
N LEU A 119 -7.36 9.85 0.33
CA LEU A 119 -7.31 8.71 -0.60
C LEU A 119 -8.70 8.23 -1.03
N ASP A 120 -9.78 8.80 -0.48
CA ASP A 120 -11.16 8.50 -0.87
C ASP A 120 -11.41 8.79 -2.37
N LEU A 121 -10.61 9.66 -2.99
CA LEU A 121 -10.68 9.90 -4.43
C LEU A 121 -10.17 8.70 -5.24
N LEU A 122 -9.20 7.94 -4.73
CA LEU A 122 -8.61 6.78 -5.43
C LEU A 122 -9.33 5.47 -5.07
N PHE A 123 -9.92 5.38 -3.88
CA PHE A 123 -10.48 4.13 -3.35
C PHE A 123 -11.97 4.23 -2.93
N GLY A 124 -12.61 5.39 -3.02
CA GLY A 124 -14.05 5.59 -2.72
C GLY A 124 -14.35 6.36 -1.42
N VAL A 125 -15.62 6.79 -1.24
CA VAL A 125 -16.05 7.74 -0.20
C VAL A 125 -16.99 7.08 0.83
N ASP A 126 -16.92 7.51 2.10
CA ASP A 126 -17.88 7.18 3.17
C ASP A 126 -18.07 5.67 3.42
N GLY A 127 -16.97 4.92 3.42
CA GLY A 127 -16.98 3.47 3.67
C GLY A 127 -17.65 2.64 2.56
N ARG A 128 -18.11 3.29 1.48
CA ARG A 128 -18.46 2.67 0.20
C ARG A 128 -17.23 2.77 -0.70
N LEU A 129 -16.42 1.73 -0.61
CA LEU A 129 -15.27 1.56 -1.46
C LEU A 129 -15.74 1.54 -2.93
N LEU A 130 -15.12 2.35 -3.77
CA LEU A 130 -15.29 2.33 -5.23
C LEU A 130 -13.94 1.88 -5.78
N PRO A 131 -13.64 0.57 -5.71
CA PRO A 131 -12.30 0.00 -5.73
C PRO A 131 -11.59 0.05 -7.09
N SER A 132 -12.07 0.87 -8.02
CA SER A 132 -11.58 0.84 -9.38
C SER A 132 -11.77 2.20 -10.02
N SER A 133 -10.87 2.64 -10.89
CA SER A 133 -10.99 3.91 -11.62
C SER A 133 -12.30 4.04 -12.42
N ALA A 134 -12.89 2.93 -12.84
CA ALA A 134 -14.19 2.90 -13.50
C ALA A 134 -15.37 3.08 -12.50
N LEU A 135 -15.24 2.54 -11.29
CA LEU A 135 -16.17 2.75 -10.18
C LEU A 135 -16.00 4.14 -9.52
N MET A 136 -14.78 4.68 -9.51
CA MET A 136 -14.40 6.01 -9.00
C MET A 136 -15.21 7.11 -9.67
N LEU A 137 -15.52 6.95 -10.95
CA LEU A 137 -16.34 7.88 -11.71
C LEU A 137 -17.83 7.67 -11.52
N ARG A 138 -18.26 6.71 -10.68
CA ARG A 138 -19.66 6.43 -10.38
C ARG A 138 -20.46 6.12 -11.66
N PHE A 139 -19.91 5.27 -12.51
CA PHE A 139 -20.59 4.80 -13.72
C PHE A 139 -21.75 3.86 -13.35
N SER A 140 -22.92 4.41 -13.07
CA SER A 140 -24.10 3.68 -12.59
C SER A 140 -25.40 4.42 -12.95
N LYS A 141 -26.48 3.67 -13.19
CA LYS A 141 -27.80 4.22 -13.54
C LYS A 141 -28.34 5.17 -12.48
N GLU A 142 -27.89 5.03 -11.23
CA GLU A 142 -28.32 5.85 -10.10
C GLU A 142 -27.85 7.32 -10.20
N PHE A 143 -26.85 7.61 -11.03
CA PHE A 143 -26.29 8.96 -11.18
C PHE A 143 -26.82 9.72 -12.40
N GLY A 144 -27.81 9.17 -13.13
CA GLY A 144 -28.40 9.81 -14.30
C GLY A 144 -27.42 9.83 -15.48
N MET A 145 -27.63 8.96 -16.46
CA MET A 145 -26.71 8.79 -17.60
C MET A 145 -27.40 8.90 -18.94
N GLU A 146 -26.98 9.86 -19.74
CA GLU A 146 -27.48 10.09 -21.09
C GLU A 146 -26.53 9.44 -22.10
N TYR A 147 -27.04 8.51 -22.90
CA TYR A 147 -26.32 8.03 -24.08
C TYR A 147 -26.39 9.09 -25.19
N ARG A 148 -25.24 9.56 -25.67
CA ARG A 148 -25.13 10.68 -26.60
C ARG A 148 -24.60 10.28 -27.99
N ASN A 149 -24.77 9.02 -28.37
CA ASN A 149 -24.35 8.41 -29.64
C ASN A 149 -22.85 8.07 -29.72
N LYS A 150 -22.39 7.63 -30.89
CA LYS A 150 -21.00 7.26 -31.15
C LYS A 150 -20.08 8.46 -31.36
N SER A 151 -18.81 8.28 -31.02
CA SER A 151 -17.73 9.25 -31.24
C SER A 151 -16.43 8.52 -31.65
N ILE A 152 -15.33 9.27 -31.78
CA ILE A 152 -14.00 8.75 -32.04
C ILE A 152 -13.04 9.28 -30.98
N VAL A 153 -12.33 8.38 -30.29
CA VAL A 153 -11.30 8.73 -29.31
C VAL A 153 -10.04 7.93 -29.64
N ARG A 154 -8.92 8.63 -29.87
CA ARG A 154 -7.63 8.00 -30.24
C ARG A 154 -7.73 7.03 -31.42
N GLY A 155 -8.59 7.36 -32.40
CA GLY A 155 -8.85 6.51 -33.57
C GLY A 155 -9.78 5.32 -33.34
N ILE A 156 -10.24 5.09 -32.10
CA ILE A 156 -11.17 4.03 -31.73
C ILE A 156 -12.60 4.56 -31.87
N THR A 157 -13.47 3.81 -32.54
CA THR A 157 -14.92 4.11 -32.54
C THR A 157 -15.48 3.76 -31.17
N VAL A 158 -16.12 4.72 -30.51
CA VAL A 158 -16.60 4.59 -29.13
C VAL A 158 -18.09 4.90 -29.02
N ASP A 159 -18.75 4.24 -28.09
CA ASP A 159 -20.04 4.66 -27.53
C ASP A 159 -19.79 5.68 -26.40
N TYR A 160 -20.60 6.73 -26.35
CA TYR A 160 -20.40 7.87 -25.45
C TYR A 160 -21.60 8.08 -24.50
N TRP A 161 -21.29 8.19 -23.21
CA TRP A 161 -22.24 8.51 -22.15
C TRP A 161 -21.84 9.79 -21.42
N TYR A 162 -22.85 10.52 -20.98
CA TYR A 162 -22.75 11.77 -20.26
C TYR A 162 -23.49 11.71 -18.93
N SER A 163 -22.94 12.33 -17.89
CA SER A 163 -23.65 12.59 -16.64
C SER A 163 -23.19 13.89 -16.00
N CYS A 164 -24.09 14.51 -15.25
CA CYS A 164 -23.80 15.65 -14.40
C CYS A 164 -23.92 15.22 -12.93
N GLN A 165 -22.79 15.18 -12.24
CA GLN A 165 -22.68 14.66 -10.88
C GLN A 165 -22.40 15.76 -9.86
N THR A 166 -22.82 15.49 -8.61
CA THR A 166 -22.55 16.36 -7.46
C THR A 166 -21.98 15.52 -6.33
N TRP A 167 -20.80 15.88 -5.86
CA TRP A 167 -20.14 15.26 -4.71
C TRP A 167 -20.20 16.20 -3.53
N LYS A 168 -21.13 15.93 -2.61
CA LYS A 168 -21.39 16.80 -1.46
C LYS A 168 -20.19 16.86 -0.53
N GLU A 169 -19.47 15.75 -0.41
CA GLU A 169 -18.34 15.57 0.50
C GLU A 169 -17.13 16.44 0.10
N ARG A 170 -17.03 16.78 -1.19
CA ARG A 170 -15.97 17.62 -1.75
C ARG A 170 -16.48 18.98 -2.23
N LYS A 171 -17.76 19.30 -1.97
CA LYS A 171 -18.43 20.50 -2.50
C LYS A 171 -18.15 20.67 -3.99
N ALA A 172 -18.31 19.59 -4.76
CA ALA A 172 -17.97 19.56 -6.17
C ALA A 172 -19.19 19.31 -7.05
N VAL A 173 -19.26 20.02 -8.17
CA VAL A 173 -20.22 19.78 -9.26
C VAL A 173 -19.41 19.65 -10.54
N PHE A 174 -19.70 18.62 -11.32
CA PHE A 174 -18.91 18.31 -12.50
C PHE A 174 -19.67 17.44 -13.48
N GLU A 175 -19.27 17.51 -14.73
CA GLU A 175 -19.68 16.57 -15.76
C GLU A 175 -18.65 15.45 -15.92
N VAL A 176 -19.16 14.28 -16.27
CA VAL A 176 -18.36 13.11 -16.62
C VAL A 176 -18.79 12.61 -17.99
N HIS A 177 -17.79 12.40 -18.83
CA HIS A 177 -17.93 11.85 -20.17
C HIS A 177 -17.22 10.51 -20.20
N TRP A 178 -17.95 9.42 -20.39
CA TRP A 178 -17.39 8.08 -20.52
C TRP A 178 -17.41 7.62 -21.96
N TYR A 179 -16.31 7.00 -22.38
CA TYR A 179 -16.12 6.48 -23.72
C TYR A 179 -15.71 5.02 -23.63
N PHE A 180 -16.55 4.13 -24.16
CA PHE A 180 -16.25 2.70 -24.27
C PHE A 180 -16.14 2.32 -25.75
N SER A 181 -15.28 1.37 -26.11
CA SER A 181 -15.19 0.92 -27.50
C SER A 181 -16.55 0.46 -27.99
N ALA A 182 -16.98 0.88 -29.19
CA ALA A 182 -18.27 0.48 -29.73
C ALA A 182 -18.28 -0.99 -30.16
N SER A 183 -19.46 -1.60 -30.25
CA SER A 183 -19.59 -2.99 -30.76
C SER A 183 -19.09 -3.18 -32.20
N SER A 184 -18.98 -2.09 -32.96
CA SER A 184 -18.40 -2.07 -34.31
C SER A 184 -16.87 -2.03 -34.33
N TRP A 185 -16.22 -1.92 -33.16
CA TRP A 185 -14.77 -1.92 -33.03
C TRP A 185 -14.29 -3.25 -32.46
N ASN A 186 -13.38 -3.93 -33.18
CA ASN A 186 -12.83 -5.20 -32.71
C ASN A 186 -11.87 -4.96 -31.54
N THR A 187 -12.15 -5.56 -30.39
CA THR A 187 -11.26 -5.59 -29.23
C THR A 187 -10.67 -6.99 -29.06
N PRO A 188 -9.54 -7.15 -28.33
CA PRO A 188 -8.97 -8.46 -28.08
C PRO A 188 -9.82 -9.41 -27.21
N TYR A 189 -10.90 -8.92 -26.58
CA TYR A 189 -11.64 -9.64 -25.54
C TYR A 189 -13.14 -9.82 -25.86
N ASP A 190 -13.58 -9.57 -27.10
CA ASP A 190 -15.00 -9.62 -27.52
C ASP A 190 -15.98 -8.84 -26.61
N VAL A 191 -15.45 -7.86 -25.85
CA VAL A 191 -16.20 -6.99 -24.95
C VAL A 191 -15.88 -5.52 -25.23
N ASN A 192 -16.83 -4.64 -24.90
CA ASN A 192 -16.64 -3.20 -24.95
C ASN A 192 -15.70 -2.78 -23.80
N LEU A 193 -14.57 -2.17 -24.14
CA LEU A 193 -13.55 -1.79 -23.17
C LEU A 193 -13.65 -0.30 -22.81
N PRO A 194 -13.33 0.10 -21.57
CA PRO A 194 -13.15 1.51 -21.25
C PRO A 194 -11.99 2.08 -22.07
N VAL A 195 -12.23 3.21 -22.74
CA VAL A 195 -11.23 3.89 -23.58
C VAL A 195 -10.79 5.19 -22.92
N ARG A 196 -11.75 6.01 -22.50
CA ARG A 196 -11.50 7.30 -21.88
C ARG A 196 -12.59 7.65 -20.89
N ALA A 197 -12.22 8.36 -19.85
CA ALA A 197 -13.13 9.21 -19.12
C ALA A 197 -12.61 10.65 -19.07
N GLU A 198 -13.49 11.61 -19.21
CA GLU A 198 -13.17 13.03 -19.11
C GLU A 198 -14.08 13.67 -18.07
N VAL A 199 -13.46 14.42 -17.17
CA VAL A 199 -14.10 15.01 -16.00
C VAL A 199 -13.81 16.50 -15.99
N ILE A 200 -14.86 17.31 -16.03
CA ILE A 200 -14.77 18.77 -16.09
C ILE A 200 -15.67 19.33 -15.00
N GLY A 201 -15.12 20.19 -14.14
CA GLY A 201 -15.87 20.58 -12.96
C GLY A 201 -15.28 21.72 -12.15
N GLU A 202 -15.96 21.97 -11.05
CA GLU A 202 -15.53 22.89 -10.01
C GLU A 202 -15.74 22.30 -8.62
N ALA A 203 -14.79 22.57 -7.71
CA ALA A 203 -14.82 22.12 -6.33
C ALA A 203 -14.40 23.24 -5.37
N GLY A 204 -14.98 23.24 -4.17
CA GLY A 204 -14.63 24.16 -3.09
C GLY A 204 -15.77 25.08 -2.68
N ASP A 205 -15.43 26.18 -2.01
CA ASP A 205 -16.43 27.14 -1.54
C ASP A 205 -16.97 28.00 -2.68
N VAL A 206 -18.27 28.35 -2.60
CA VAL A 206 -19.01 29.14 -3.60
C VAL A 206 -18.31 30.44 -3.96
N SER A 207 -17.64 31.05 -2.98
CA SER A 207 -16.95 32.33 -3.17
C SER A 207 -15.68 32.23 -3.99
N ASN A 208 -15.07 31.03 -4.09
CA ASN A 208 -13.85 30.82 -4.86
C ASN A 208 -13.75 29.35 -5.35
N PRO A 209 -14.60 28.94 -6.30
CA PRO A 209 -14.59 27.59 -6.81
C PRO A 209 -13.29 27.32 -7.59
N ARG A 210 -12.64 26.19 -7.31
CA ARG A 210 -11.46 25.72 -8.05
C ARG A 210 -11.92 24.86 -9.21
N LYS A 211 -11.63 25.31 -10.42
CA LYS A 211 -11.91 24.53 -11.64
C LYS A 211 -10.90 23.40 -11.82
N PHE A 212 -11.38 22.27 -12.33
CA PHE A 212 -10.57 21.14 -12.72
C PHE A 212 -11.03 20.56 -14.05
N HIS A 213 -10.08 20.01 -14.79
CA HIS A 213 -10.31 19.30 -16.04
C HIS A 213 -9.29 18.16 -16.10
N MET A 214 -9.80 16.94 -16.03
CA MET A 214 -9.01 15.72 -15.96
C MET A 214 -9.45 14.76 -17.07
N ILE A 215 -8.49 14.22 -17.80
CA ILE A 215 -8.72 13.19 -18.81
C ILE A 215 -7.99 11.93 -18.34
N TYR A 216 -8.73 10.83 -18.21
CA TYR A 216 -8.25 9.50 -17.88
C TYR A 216 -8.31 8.65 -19.13
N ASP A 217 -7.16 8.21 -19.59
CA ASP A 217 -7.02 7.41 -20.79
C ASP A 217 -6.62 5.98 -20.40
N PHE A 218 -7.53 5.04 -20.63
CA PHE A 218 -7.33 3.63 -20.30
C PHE A 218 -6.61 2.94 -21.45
N VAL A 219 -5.47 2.29 -21.17
CA VAL A 219 -4.65 1.58 -22.17
C VAL A 219 -4.18 0.23 -21.61
N SER A 220 -3.89 -0.70 -22.50
CA SER A 220 -3.43 -2.05 -22.13
C SER A 220 -4.40 -2.79 -21.19
N PHE A 221 -5.70 -2.54 -21.34
CA PHE A 221 -6.73 -3.17 -20.54
C PHE A 221 -6.73 -4.69 -20.73
N ARG A 222 -6.89 -5.42 -19.64
CA ARG A 222 -7.08 -6.88 -19.62
C ARG A 222 -8.20 -7.21 -18.65
N ASP A 223 -9.15 -8.02 -19.09
CA ASP A 223 -10.31 -8.49 -18.31
C ASP A 223 -9.98 -9.61 -17.33
N VAL A 224 -8.69 -9.90 -17.16
CA VAL A 224 -8.15 -10.89 -16.24
C VAL A 224 -6.92 -10.33 -15.54
N LEU A 225 -6.80 -10.66 -14.25
CA LEU A 225 -5.55 -10.51 -13.52
C LEU A 225 -4.59 -11.60 -14.00
N MET A 226 -3.36 -11.21 -14.34
CA MET A 226 -2.33 -12.21 -14.60
C MET A 226 -2.06 -12.97 -13.29
N ALA A 227 -1.86 -14.28 -13.38
CA ALA A 227 -1.84 -15.22 -12.26
C ALA A 227 -0.59 -15.11 -11.37
N GLU A 228 -0.31 -13.91 -10.86
CA GLU A 228 0.66 -13.69 -9.80
C GLU A 228 -0.12 -13.60 -8.48
N ASN A 229 0.04 -14.61 -7.63
CA ASN A 229 -0.61 -14.67 -6.32
C ASN A 229 -0.17 -13.51 -5.37
N THR A 230 0.80 -12.70 -5.79
CA THR A 230 1.45 -11.66 -5.00
C THR A 230 1.11 -10.24 -5.46
N ILE A 231 0.20 -10.07 -6.43
CA ILE A 231 -0.20 -8.74 -6.92
C ILE A 231 -0.67 -7.83 -5.78
N PHE A 232 -1.33 -8.37 -4.76
CA PHE A 232 -1.84 -7.58 -3.63
C PHE A 232 -0.99 -7.69 -2.37
N ASP A 233 0.15 -8.36 -2.45
CA ASP A 233 1.09 -8.46 -1.32
C ASP A 233 1.99 -7.22 -1.27
N THR A 234 2.36 -6.84 -0.03
CA THR A 234 3.43 -5.89 0.21
C THR A 234 4.73 -6.44 -0.39
N PRO A 235 5.51 -5.65 -1.16
CA PRO A 235 6.78 -6.08 -1.74
C PRO A 235 7.77 -6.60 -0.69
N THR A 236 8.67 -7.48 -1.11
CA THR A 236 9.78 -7.95 -0.29
C THR A 236 10.59 -6.79 0.28
N GLY A 237 10.90 -6.83 1.58
CA GLY A 237 11.65 -5.78 2.27
C GLY A 237 10.83 -4.61 2.80
N VAL A 238 9.52 -4.56 2.50
CA VAL A 238 8.61 -3.55 3.06
C VAL A 238 8.03 -4.04 4.38
N TYR A 239 8.20 -3.27 5.45
CA TYR A 239 7.57 -3.50 6.75
C TYR A 239 6.58 -2.38 7.07
N CYS A 240 5.33 -2.75 7.31
CA CYS A 240 4.23 -1.84 7.66
C CYS A 240 3.91 -1.98 9.15
N GLU A 241 4.44 -1.08 9.98
CA GLU A 241 4.39 -1.18 11.45
C GLU A 241 2.96 -1.26 12.02
N ASP A 242 2.06 -0.43 11.50
CA ASP A 242 0.69 -0.29 12.03
C ASP A 242 -0.34 -1.22 11.34
N ARG A 243 0.12 -2.23 10.59
CA ARG A 243 -0.76 -3.14 9.85
C ARG A 243 -1.50 -4.09 10.80
N MET A 244 -2.82 -4.22 10.62
CA MET A 244 -3.61 -5.18 11.37
C MET A 244 -3.15 -6.62 11.12
N GLN A 245 -2.69 -7.29 12.18
CA GLN A 245 -2.33 -8.70 12.12
C GLN A 245 -3.56 -9.59 12.17
N VAL A 246 -4.02 -10.02 10.99
CA VAL A 246 -5.10 -11.00 10.85
C VAL A 246 -4.60 -12.45 10.89
N GLN A 247 -3.33 -12.68 10.56
CA GLN A 247 -2.69 -13.98 10.69
C GLN A 247 -1.99 -14.06 12.04
N LYS A 248 -2.22 -15.16 12.77
CA LYS A 248 -1.42 -15.46 13.94
C LYS A 248 0.01 -15.77 13.48
N PRO A 249 1.03 -15.22 14.15
CA PRO A 249 2.39 -15.71 13.97
C PRO A 249 2.41 -17.23 14.13
N PRO A 250 3.26 -17.95 13.39
CA PRO A 250 3.44 -19.36 13.62
C PRO A 250 3.83 -19.59 15.09
N GLU A 251 3.22 -20.60 15.72
CA GLU A 251 3.62 -20.99 17.07
C GLU A 251 5.02 -21.60 16.98
N LEU A 252 5.99 -20.94 17.63
CA LEU A 252 7.33 -21.49 17.77
C LEU A 252 7.32 -22.59 18.83
N PRO A 253 7.99 -23.74 18.59
CA PRO A 253 8.12 -24.78 19.60
C PRO A 253 8.78 -24.23 20.86
N ALA A 254 8.26 -24.62 22.04
CA ALA A 254 8.85 -24.23 23.33
C ALA A 254 10.28 -24.79 23.52
N VAL A 255 10.62 -25.86 22.80
CA VAL A 255 11.97 -26.41 22.76
C VAL A 255 12.36 -26.56 21.29
N MET A 256 13.44 -25.90 20.90
CA MET A 256 13.91 -25.92 19.51
C MET A 256 15.42 -25.79 19.42
N SER A 257 15.96 -26.20 18.27
CA SER A 257 17.36 -25.98 17.93
C SER A 257 17.50 -25.58 16.48
N TYR A 258 18.41 -24.65 16.19
CA TYR A 258 18.68 -24.19 14.84
C TYR A 258 20.16 -23.81 14.67
N THR A 259 20.62 -23.78 13.43
CA THR A 259 21.93 -23.23 13.08
C THR A 259 21.75 -21.75 12.74
N GLN A 260 22.63 -20.91 13.26
CA GLN A 260 22.63 -19.47 13.09
C GLN A 260 23.86 -19.02 12.30
N GLU A 261 23.65 -18.09 11.38
CA GLU A 261 24.69 -17.25 10.78
C GLU A 261 24.43 -15.80 11.25
N MET A 262 25.45 -15.16 11.81
CA MET A 262 25.43 -13.76 12.21
C MET A 262 26.39 -12.98 11.33
N LEU A 263 25.87 -11.95 10.67
CA LEU A 263 26.62 -11.02 9.84
C LEU A 263 26.75 -9.70 10.60
N VAL A 264 27.96 -9.34 11.00
CA VAL A 264 28.25 -8.04 11.64
C VAL A 264 28.79 -7.10 10.57
N HIS A 265 28.03 -6.05 10.29
CA HIS A 265 28.40 -4.98 9.36
C HIS A 265 28.80 -3.72 10.14
N ASP A 266 29.95 -3.80 10.80
CA ASP A 266 30.62 -2.68 11.43
C ASP A 266 31.97 -2.44 10.72
N PRO A 267 32.29 -1.22 10.24
CA PRO A 267 33.55 -0.92 9.57
C PRO A 267 34.82 -1.30 10.36
N ALA A 268 34.74 -1.43 11.68
CA ALA A 268 35.84 -1.85 12.55
C ALA A 268 35.82 -3.35 12.91
N LEU A 269 34.70 -4.04 12.73
CA LEU A 269 34.44 -5.40 13.23
C LEU A 269 33.67 -6.25 12.21
N GLU A 270 33.92 -6.07 10.91
CA GLU A 270 33.28 -6.87 9.87
C GLU A 270 33.57 -8.36 10.09
N MET A 271 32.54 -9.13 10.45
CA MET A 271 32.70 -10.55 10.79
C MET A 271 31.46 -11.37 10.44
N VAL A 272 31.71 -12.63 10.11
CA VAL A 272 30.68 -13.66 9.93
C VAL A 272 30.89 -14.73 10.99
N GLN A 273 29.88 -15.00 11.79
CA GLN A 273 29.92 -16.01 12.83
C GLN A 273 28.86 -17.08 12.59
N TYR A 274 29.25 -18.34 12.75
CA TYR A 274 28.34 -19.48 12.68
C TYR A 274 28.23 -20.14 14.05
N GLY A 275 27.03 -20.62 14.37
CA GLY A 275 26.79 -21.34 15.61
C GLY A 275 25.53 -22.18 15.59
N ASN A 276 25.37 -23.02 16.61
CA ASN A 276 24.12 -23.70 16.91
C ASN A 276 23.48 -23.05 18.12
N VAL A 277 22.16 -22.89 18.06
CA VAL A 277 21.34 -22.40 19.17
C VAL A 277 20.40 -23.51 19.59
N TYR A 278 20.28 -23.69 20.90
CA TYR A 278 19.30 -24.57 21.52
C TYR A 278 18.51 -23.73 22.52
N TYR A 279 17.20 -23.69 22.34
CA TYR A 279 16.28 -22.91 23.13
C TYR A 279 15.35 -23.85 23.88
N ASP A 280 15.21 -23.66 25.20
CA ASP A 280 14.19 -24.29 26.03
C ASP A 280 13.45 -23.19 26.81
N GLY A 281 12.34 -22.73 26.24
CA GLY A 281 11.48 -21.73 26.83
C GLY A 281 10.71 -22.22 28.05
N SER A 282 10.60 -23.53 28.28
CA SER A 282 9.97 -24.07 29.50
C SER A 282 10.86 -23.92 30.73
N GLN A 283 12.18 -23.85 30.51
CA GLN A 283 13.19 -23.67 31.55
C GLN A 283 13.84 -22.28 31.51
N PHE A 284 13.43 -21.42 30.58
CA PHE A 284 14.06 -20.13 30.31
C PHE A 284 15.58 -20.25 30.09
N LEU A 285 15.99 -21.25 29.29
CA LEU A 285 17.38 -21.55 28.97
C LEU A 285 17.67 -21.35 27.49
N VAL A 286 18.83 -20.75 27.20
CA VAL A 286 19.38 -20.68 25.85
C VAL A 286 20.81 -21.14 25.87
N LYS A 287 21.16 -22.06 24.96
CA LYS A 287 22.52 -22.55 24.77
C LYS A 287 23.01 -22.17 23.37
N TYR A 288 24.11 -21.45 23.33
CA TYR A 288 24.87 -21.15 22.14
C TYR A 288 26.08 -22.08 22.04
N GLN A 289 26.37 -22.57 20.84
CA GLN A 289 27.61 -23.25 20.52
C GLN A 289 28.22 -22.65 19.26
N PHE A 290 29.35 -21.98 19.40
CA PHE A 290 29.97 -21.25 18.30
C PHE A 290 31.48 -21.26 18.42
N ARG A 291 32.16 -20.83 17.37
CA ARG A 291 33.60 -20.54 17.42
C ARG A 291 33.81 -19.04 17.37
N ASP A 292 34.84 -18.56 18.04
CA ASP A 292 35.31 -17.20 17.83
C ASP A 292 35.81 -17.09 16.37
N PRO A 293 35.24 -16.21 15.55
CA PRO A 293 35.65 -16.06 14.15
C PRO A 293 37.07 -15.49 14.01
N ASN A 294 37.59 -14.79 15.02
CA ASN A 294 38.94 -14.24 15.07
C ASN A 294 39.93 -15.16 15.79
N GLY A 295 39.45 -16.23 16.45
CA GLY A 295 40.27 -17.18 17.18
C GLY A 295 41.01 -16.55 18.37
N ASP A 296 40.39 -15.59 19.08
CA ASP A 296 41.01 -14.95 20.24
C ASP A 296 41.31 -15.97 21.34
N THR A 297 42.35 -15.70 22.11
CA THR A 297 42.85 -16.56 23.20
C THR A 297 42.90 -15.82 24.53
N LYS A 298 41.95 -14.91 24.77
CA LYS A 298 41.78 -14.16 26.02
C LYS A 298 40.46 -14.53 26.71
N PRO A 299 40.39 -14.50 28.06
CA PRO A 299 39.17 -14.80 28.81
C PRO A 299 37.93 -14.08 28.22
N PRO A 300 36.80 -14.79 28.01
CA PRO A 300 36.54 -16.19 28.34
C PRO A 300 37.04 -17.22 27.31
N PHE A 301 37.62 -16.80 26.18
CA PHE A 301 38.10 -17.64 25.09
C PHE A 301 39.56 -18.05 25.34
N TYR A 302 39.83 -19.27 25.78
CA TYR A 302 41.21 -19.70 26.08
C TYR A 302 41.89 -20.43 24.91
N ASN A 303 41.15 -20.70 23.83
CA ASN A 303 41.66 -21.29 22.58
C ASN A 303 40.67 -21.04 21.41
N PRO A 304 41.08 -21.25 20.14
CA PRO A 304 40.22 -21.03 18.96
C PRO A 304 39.18 -22.16 18.73
N GLY A 305 38.94 -23.00 19.72
CA GLY A 305 37.98 -24.10 19.68
C GLY A 305 36.53 -23.63 19.75
N SER A 306 35.63 -24.60 19.85
CA SER A 306 34.21 -24.33 20.10
C SER A 306 34.02 -23.85 21.53
N MET A 307 33.14 -22.87 21.70
CA MET A 307 32.63 -22.46 23.00
C MET A 307 31.17 -22.81 23.11
N THR A 308 30.80 -23.23 24.31
CA THR A 308 29.41 -23.36 24.74
C THR A 308 29.08 -22.22 25.70
N VAL A 309 28.03 -21.46 25.41
CA VAL A 309 27.48 -20.46 26.33
C VAL A 309 26.07 -20.87 26.71
N ILE A 310 25.78 -21.00 28.00
CA ILE A 310 24.44 -21.29 28.51
C ILE A 310 23.95 -20.08 29.28
N GLN A 311 22.86 -19.47 28.82
CA GLN A 311 22.16 -18.41 29.53
C GLN A 311 20.97 -19.01 30.28
N ASP A 312 20.96 -18.81 31.60
CA ASP A 312 19.85 -19.14 32.48
C ASP A 312 19.17 -17.85 32.94
N PHE A 313 18.07 -17.52 32.28
CA PHE A 313 17.29 -16.33 32.59
C PHE A 313 16.50 -16.45 33.90
N THR A 314 16.34 -17.67 34.44
CA THR A 314 15.73 -17.87 35.76
C THR A 314 16.65 -17.37 36.86
N THR A 315 17.96 -17.61 36.74
CA THR A 315 18.96 -17.19 37.73
C THR A 315 19.68 -15.89 37.36
N GLY A 316 19.61 -15.46 36.10
CA GLY A 316 20.31 -14.29 35.60
C GLY A 316 21.81 -14.54 35.35
N ILE A 317 22.22 -15.80 35.16
CA ILE A 317 23.61 -16.22 35.03
C ILE A 317 23.88 -16.79 33.64
N SER A 318 25.03 -16.41 33.08
CA SER A 318 25.61 -16.99 31.86
C SER A 318 26.84 -17.82 32.19
N TYR A 319 26.87 -19.07 31.72
CA TYR A 319 27.98 -20.00 31.86
C TYR A 319 28.74 -20.10 30.54
N PHE A 320 30.02 -19.75 30.55
CA PHE A 320 30.94 -19.84 29.42
C PHE A 320 31.82 -21.06 29.60
N ILE A 321 31.71 -22.01 28.68
CA ILE A 321 32.41 -23.29 28.72
C ILE A 321 33.28 -23.39 27.48
N ASP A 322 34.57 -23.54 27.69
CA ASP A 322 35.52 -23.86 26.64
C ASP A 322 35.42 -25.37 26.34
N ASP A 323 34.97 -25.75 25.14
CA ASP A 323 34.68 -27.16 24.85
C ASP A 323 35.97 -28.02 24.74
N LEU A 324 37.15 -27.40 24.58
CA LEU A 324 38.43 -28.10 24.48
C LEU A 324 39.07 -28.31 25.86
N ILE A 325 39.07 -27.27 26.69
CA ILE A 325 39.71 -27.28 28.02
C ILE A 325 38.73 -27.82 29.08
N GLY A 326 37.42 -27.62 28.88
CA GLY A 326 36.37 -27.97 29.83
C GLY A 326 36.32 -27.06 31.05
N ASN A 327 36.97 -25.89 31.01
CA ASN A 327 36.81 -24.90 32.07
C ASN A 327 35.45 -24.19 31.93
N CYS A 328 34.93 -23.70 33.06
CA CYS A 328 33.66 -22.99 33.11
C CYS A 328 33.88 -21.66 33.83
N THR A 329 33.40 -20.57 33.24
CA THR A 329 33.36 -19.24 33.84
C THR A 329 31.93 -18.76 33.87
N ASP A 330 31.40 -18.45 35.05
CA ASP A 330 30.09 -17.86 35.22
C ASP A 330 30.18 -16.33 35.32
N LYS A 331 29.22 -15.63 34.72
CA LYS A 331 29.03 -14.19 34.89
C LYS A 331 27.54 -13.83 34.83
N PRO A 332 27.11 -12.70 35.38
CA PRO A 332 25.75 -12.20 35.16
C PRO A 332 25.43 -12.07 33.66
N ILE A 333 24.18 -12.30 33.27
CA ILE A 333 23.69 -12.00 31.92
C ILE A 333 23.88 -10.50 31.65
N SER A 334 24.45 -10.17 30.50
CA SER A 334 24.69 -8.81 30.02
C SER A 334 24.30 -8.72 28.54
N ASN A 335 24.22 -7.49 28.01
CA ASN A 335 23.85 -7.17 26.61
C ASN A 335 24.88 -7.63 25.56
N ASP A 336 25.64 -8.69 25.84
CA ASP A 336 26.66 -9.25 24.95
C ASP A 336 26.03 -10.14 23.87
N PHE A 337 24.75 -10.50 24.02
CA PHE A 337 24.00 -11.34 23.09
C PHE A 337 22.69 -10.69 22.67
N PHE A 338 22.25 -10.97 21.45
CA PHE A 338 21.05 -10.37 20.85
C PHE A 338 19.74 -10.68 21.61
N ASP A 339 19.71 -11.78 22.38
CA ASP A 339 18.56 -12.21 23.18
C ASP A 339 18.48 -11.54 24.56
N THR A 340 19.44 -10.68 24.87
CA THR A 340 19.55 -9.97 26.15
C THR A 340 19.29 -8.47 26.04
N GLU A 341 19.05 -7.97 24.83
CA GLU A 341 18.60 -6.59 24.64
C GLU A 341 17.12 -6.47 25.01
N ASP A 342 16.80 -5.55 25.94
CA ASP A 342 15.42 -5.14 26.16
C ASP A 342 14.84 -4.67 24.82
N PRO A 343 13.68 -5.22 24.37
CA PRO A 343 12.99 -4.58 23.26
C PRO A 343 12.74 -3.13 23.65
N PRO A 344 12.93 -2.15 22.74
CA PRO A 344 12.56 -0.77 23.05
C PRO A 344 11.10 -0.78 23.47
N ILE A 345 10.87 -0.51 24.76
CA ILE A 345 9.53 -0.37 25.34
C ILE A 345 8.85 0.72 24.53
N LYS A 346 7.84 0.33 23.74
CA LYS A 346 6.93 1.25 23.05
C LYS A 346 5.80 1.65 23.98
#